data_AF-A0A2E0TIF8-F1
#
_entry.id   AF-A0A2E0TIF8-F1
#
_cell.length_a   1.000
_cell.length_b   1.000
_cell.length_c   1.000
_cell.angle_alpha   90.00
_cell.angle_beta   90.00
_cell.angle_gamma   90.00
#
_symmetry.space_group_name_H-M   'P 1'
#
loop_
_entity.id
_entity.type
_entity.pdbx_description
1 polymer ?
#
loop_
_entity_poly.entity_id
_entity_poly.type
_entity_poly.pdbx_seq_one_letter_code
_entity_poly.pdbx_strand_id
1 'polypeptide(L)'
;MPVPAGRRVHRSRPRASFSRARRARTGASWSRRGLAPARGVLTPTPRPAPRIAREARARGPCEARRMVHVRYHAAARELAGTREEELELDAPLAAEAFVATLGERHPPLRPYLARMRLAVNGDFAPADATIAPGDRVDVMPPVAGGSGADDPVKLAAVRDAPLSLDEAFGAVTHASAGGVCLFTGVVRDHADGKAVARLDYEAYAELATKETRRVLAKVAEEVPGVRLAAVHRVGELQVGDLAVVVAASAAHRDEAFRACRLAIDRIKETVPIWKKEWGPGGEAHWVNL
;
A
#
# COMPACT_ATOMS: atom_id res chain seq x y z
N MET A 1 -36.17 52.79 -25.57
CA MET A 1 -34.97 53.18 -24.79
C MET A 1 -33.78 52.38 -25.35
N PRO A 2 -32.77 53.04 -25.96
CA PRO A 2 -31.63 52.40 -26.61
C PRO A 2 -30.45 52.13 -25.65
N VAL A 3 -29.55 51.25 -26.10
CA VAL A 3 -28.41 50.60 -25.40
C VAL A 3 -27.16 51.52 -25.33
N PRO A 4 -26.20 51.27 -24.40
CA PRO A 4 -24.87 50.77 -24.85
C PRO A 4 -24.31 49.70 -23.86
N ALA A 5 -23.75 48.54 -24.25
CA ALA A 5 -22.60 48.21 -25.11
C ALA A 5 -21.22 48.62 -24.53
N GLY A 6 -20.45 47.63 -24.09
CA GLY A 6 -18.99 47.69 -23.80
C GLY A 6 -18.58 46.58 -22.82
N ARG A 7 -17.48 45.84 -22.93
CA ARG A 7 -16.32 45.77 -23.84
C ARG A 7 -15.85 44.30 -23.86
N ARG A 8 -15.48 43.75 -25.03
CA ARG A 8 -14.77 42.46 -25.13
C ARG A 8 -13.27 42.71 -25.07
N VAL A 9 -12.57 42.00 -24.18
CA VAL A 9 -11.12 42.05 -24.02
C VAL A 9 -10.48 40.97 -24.91
N HIS A 10 -9.47 41.38 -25.68
CA HIS A 10 -8.62 40.53 -26.51
C HIS A 10 -7.81 39.54 -25.63
N ARG A 11 -7.89 38.24 -25.93
CA ARG A 11 -6.93 37.23 -25.45
C ARG A 11 -5.88 36.97 -26.53
N SER A 12 -4.61 37.27 -26.24
CA SER A 12 -3.45 36.85 -27.03
C SER A 12 -2.84 35.57 -26.45
N ARG A 13 -2.52 34.61 -27.32
CA ARG A 13 -1.89 33.31 -27.01
C ARG A 13 -0.36 33.44 -26.85
N PRO A 14 0.30 32.65 -25.99
CA PRO A 14 1.76 32.55 -25.99
C PRO A 14 2.29 31.48 -26.96
N ARG A 15 3.46 31.75 -27.54
CA ARG A 15 4.26 30.89 -28.43
C ARG A 15 5.05 29.87 -27.64
N ALA A 16 5.09 28.62 -28.13
CA ALA A 16 5.98 27.56 -27.67
C ALA A 16 7.34 27.62 -28.41
N SER A 17 8.44 27.41 -27.69
CA SER A 17 9.76 27.15 -28.27
C SER A 17 10.33 25.83 -27.74
N PHE A 18 10.48 24.87 -28.64
CA PHE A 18 11.20 23.61 -28.44
C PHE A 18 12.71 23.84 -28.45
N SER A 19 13.46 23.20 -27.54
CA SER A 19 14.91 23.00 -27.68
C SER A 19 15.27 21.52 -27.52
N ARG A 20 16.03 21.01 -28.50
CA ARG A 20 16.62 19.67 -28.56
C ARG A 20 18.10 19.75 -28.17
N ALA A 21 18.57 18.78 -27.38
CA ALA A 21 19.98 18.39 -27.27
C ALA A 21 20.04 17.01 -26.57
N ARG A 22 21.01 16.11 -26.74
CA ARG A 22 22.08 15.83 -27.72
C ARG A 22 22.45 14.35 -27.44
N ARG A 23 22.86 13.60 -28.47
CA ARG A 23 23.43 12.25 -28.34
C ARG A 23 24.86 12.32 -27.79
N ALA A 24 25.22 11.39 -26.91
CA ALA A 24 26.59 11.06 -26.57
C ALA A 24 27.04 9.78 -27.31
N ARG A 25 28.29 9.78 -27.77
CA ARG A 25 29.03 8.66 -28.36
C ARG A 25 30.32 8.46 -27.55
N THR A 26 30.97 7.32 -27.84
CA THR A 26 32.32 6.88 -27.45
C THR A 26 32.35 6.19 -26.08
N GLY A 27 32.93 5.01 -25.90
CA GLY A 27 33.78 4.17 -26.76
C GLY A 27 34.96 3.70 -25.93
N ALA A 28 35.17 2.38 -25.79
CA ALA A 28 36.46 1.82 -25.39
C ALA A 28 36.51 0.32 -25.70
N SER A 29 37.50 -0.04 -26.51
CA SER A 29 37.93 -1.38 -26.91
C SER A 29 39.13 -1.83 -26.08
N TRP A 30 39.69 -2.98 -26.45
CA TRP A 30 40.99 -3.60 -26.06
C TRP A 30 40.91 -4.64 -24.93
N SER A 31 41.68 -5.74 -24.90
CA SER A 31 41.94 -6.85 -25.84
C SER A 31 42.91 -7.84 -25.14
N ARG A 32 42.79 -9.16 -25.47
CA ARG A 32 43.81 -10.26 -25.41
C ARG A 32 44.29 -10.73 -24.01
N ARG A 33 44.06 -12.00 -23.61
CA ARG A 33 44.70 -13.32 -23.96
C ARG A 33 46.13 -13.54 -23.44
N GLY A 34 46.32 -14.67 -22.71
CA GLY A 34 47.58 -15.40 -22.46
C GLY A 34 47.50 -16.19 -21.13
N LEU A 35 47.26 -17.52 -21.12
CA LEU A 35 48.16 -18.69 -21.24
C LEU A 35 48.93 -19.08 -19.94
N ALA A 36 48.77 -20.36 -19.55
CA ALA A 36 49.30 -21.11 -18.38
C ALA A 36 50.78 -21.55 -18.54
N PRO A 37 51.40 -22.53 -17.82
CA PRO A 37 51.05 -23.31 -16.60
C PRO A 37 52.23 -23.49 -15.58
N ALA A 38 52.04 -24.20 -14.46
CA ALA A 38 53.15 -24.88 -13.73
C ALA A 38 52.65 -26.01 -12.79
N ARG A 39 53.44 -27.10 -12.69
CA ARG A 39 53.20 -28.35 -11.94
C ARG A 39 53.88 -28.36 -10.56
N GLY A 40 53.27 -29.11 -9.63
CA GLY A 40 53.97 -30.00 -8.68
C GLY A 40 54.00 -29.57 -7.21
N VAL A 41 53.55 -30.45 -6.30
CA VAL A 41 54.20 -30.91 -5.03
C VAL A 41 53.23 -31.85 -4.28
N LEU A 42 53.83 -32.81 -3.55
CA LEU A 42 53.28 -34.05 -2.97
C LEU A 42 52.56 -33.91 -1.59
N THR A 43 51.49 -34.70 -1.41
CA THR A 43 50.93 -35.47 -0.24
C THR A 43 51.10 -34.97 1.22
N PRO A 44 50.06 -35.14 2.10
CA PRO A 44 49.85 -36.42 2.80
C PRO A 44 48.38 -36.85 2.99
N THR A 45 48.18 -38.16 3.18
CA THR A 45 46.91 -38.84 3.47
C THR A 45 46.45 -38.68 4.93
N PRO A 46 45.15 -38.48 5.22
CA PRO A 46 44.60 -38.64 6.56
C PRO A 46 43.97 -40.03 6.77
N ARG A 47 44.18 -40.57 7.98
CA ARG A 47 43.63 -41.83 8.54
C ARG A 47 42.10 -41.92 8.47
N PRO A 48 41.49 -43.12 8.44
CA PRO A 48 40.05 -43.28 8.50
C PRO A 48 39.52 -43.04 9.92
N ALA A 49 38.49 -42.20 10.04
CA ALA A 49 37.68 -42.04 11.25
C ALA A 49 36.52 -43.08 11.26
N PRO A 50 36.03 -43.51 12.45
CA PRO A 50 35.11 -44.62 12.57
C PRO A 50 33.72 -44.30 12.00
N ARG A 51 33.16 -45.24 11.23
CA ARG A 51 31.75 -45.25 10.79
C ARG A 51 30.85 -45.40 12.02
N ILE A 52 30.27 -44.29 12.47
CA ILE A 52 29.02 -44.34 13.23
C ILE A 52 27.92 -44.22 12.17
N ALA A 53 27.34 -45.36 11.81
CA ALA A 53 26.19 -45.43 10.92
C ALA A 53 25.00 -44.78 11.64
N ARG A 54 24.78 -43.50 11.41
CA ARG A 54 23.49 -42.87 11.65
C ARG A 54 22.69 -43.10 10.38
N GLU A 55 21.73 -44.01 10.45
CA GLU A 55 20.70 -44.19 9.41
C GLU A 55 19.90 -42.89 9.28
N ALA A 56 20.45 -41.94 8.53
CA ALA A 56 19.66 -40.91 7.90
C ALA A 56 18.91 -41.62 6.77
N ARG A 57 17.64 -41.95 6.98
CA ARG A 57 16.71 -42.21 5.89
C ARG A 57 16.79 -41.00 4.96
N ALA A 58 17.53 -41.13 3.87
CA ALA A 58 17.55 -40.17 2.80
C ALA A 58 16.16 -40.22 2.16
N ARG A 59 15.30 -39.30 2.57
CA ARG A 59 14.01 -39.05 1.91
C ARG A 59 14.30 -38.78 0.44
N GLY A 60 13.64 -39.53 -0.44
CA GLY A 60 13.91 -39.46 -1.88
C GLY A 60 13.56 -38.07 -2.45
N PRO A 61 14.10 -37.68 -3.61
CA PRO A 61 13.80 -36.40 -4.25
C PRO A 61 12.31 -36.18 -4.60
N CYS A 62 11.47 -37.21 -4.46
CA CYS A 62 10.02 -37.17 -4.67
C CYS A 62 9.24 -36.71 -3.43
N GLU A 63 9.68 -37.06 -2.20
CA GLU A 63 9.01 -36.65 -0.95
C GLU A 63 9.14 -35.14 -0.68
N ALA A 64 10.30 -34.55 -1.00
CA ALA A 64 10.53 -33.12 -0.82
C ALA A 64 9.66 -32.24 -1.74
N ARG A 65 9.11 -32.80 -2.82
CA ARG A 65 8.24 -32.09 -3.77
C ARG A 65 6.77 -32.07 -3.35
N ARG A 66 6.41 -32.65 -2.20
CA ARG A 66 5.05 -32.67 -1.65
C ARG A 66 4.86 -31.77 -0.43
N MET A 67 5.94 -31.19 0.09
CA MET A 67 5.90 -30.48 1.37
C MET A 67 5.70 -28.98 1.15
N VAL A 68 4.75 -28.40 1.85
CA VAL A 68 4.55 -26.95 2.01
C VAL A 68 5.08 -26.54 3.38
N HIS A 69 5.87 -25.47 3.42
CA HIS A 69 6.42 -24.95 4.66
C HIS A 69 5.53 -23.84 5.19
N VAL A 70 4.89 -24.07 6.34
CA VAL A 70 3.99 -23.09 6.96
C VAL A 70 4.69 -22.40 8.11
N ARG A 71 4.59 -21.07 8.15
CA ARG A 71 5.12 -20.23 9.22
C ARG A 71 4.00 -19.48 9.90
N TYR A 72 3.99 -19.49 11.22
CA TYR A 72 2.99 -18.80 12.01
C TYR A 72 3.58 -17.55 12.67
N HIS A 73 2.83 -16.45 12.58
CA HIS A 73 3.25 -15.15 13.09
C HIS A 73 2.35 -14.68 14.24
N ALA A 74 2.95 -14.01 15.23
CA ALA A 74 2.24 -13.36 16.35
C ALA A 74 1.17 -14.26 17.00
N ALA A 75 -0.08 -13.80 17.10
CA ALA A 75 -1.18 -14.55 17.72
C ALA A 75 -1.44 -15.91 17.02
N ALA A 76 -1.19 -16.02 15.71
CA ALA A 76 -1.35 -17.30 15.00
C ALA A 76 -0.35 -18.35 15.50
N ARG A 77 0.87 -17.95 15.86
CA ARG A 77 1.89 -18.85 16.45
C ARG A 77 1.49 -19.34 17.84
N GLU A 78 0.92 -18.45 18.65
CA GLU A 78 0.46 -18.81 20.00
C GLU A 78 -0.71 -19.79 19.93
N LEU A 79 -1.65 -19.57 19.01
CA LEU A 79 -2.81 -20.43 18.80
C LEU A 79 -2.46 -21.77 18.14
N ALA A 80 -1.49 -21.80 17.21
CA ALA A 80 -1.02 -23.02 16.57
C ALA A 80 -0.03 -23.82 17.45
N GLY A 81 0.52 -23.22 18.51
CA GLY A 81 1.49 -23.86 19.40
C GLY A 81 2.86 -24.14 18.76
N THR A 82 3.06 -23.78 17.49
CA THR A 82 4.32 -23.94 16.76
C THR A 82 4.67 -22.68 15.97
N ARG A 83 5.96 -22.49 15.68
CA ARG A 83 6.47 -21.39 14.85
C ARG A 83 6.44 -21.73 13.37
N GLU A 84 6.76 -22.97 13.05
CA GLU A 84 6.84 -23.49 11.70
C GLU A 84 6.37 -24.94 11.68
N GLU A 85 5.79 -25.38 10.57
CA GLU A 85 5.50 -26.79 10.33
C GLU A 85 5.60 -27.13 8.85
N GLU A 86 5.67 -28.42 8.55
CA GLU A 86 5.62 -28.92 7.19
C GLU A 86 4.30 -29.68 6.98
N LEU A 87 3.62 -29.36 5.89
CA LEU A 87 2.34 -29.94 5.48
C LEU A 87 2.53 -30.67 4.17
N GLU A 88 2.13 -31.93 4.13
CA GLU A 88 2.14 -32.72 2.90
C GLU A 88 0.89 -32.38 2.08
N LEU A 89 1.09 -31.96 0.83
CA LEU A 89 0.06 -31.72 -0.16
C LEU A 89 0.27 -32.64 -1.36
N ASP A 90 -0.72 -33.49 -1.62
CA ASP A 90 -0.71 -34.40 -2.77
C ASP A 90 -1.00 -33.68 -4.10
N ALA A 91 -1.72 -32.56 -4.05
CA ALA A 91 -2.05 -31.71 -5.19
C ALA A 91 -2.10 -30.24 -4.76
N PRO A 92 -1.95 -29.28 -5.71
CA PRO A 92 -2.17 -27.87 -5.40
C PRO A 92 -3.59 -27.62 -4.87
N LEU A 93 -3.70 -26.81 -3.82
CA LEU A 93 -4.97 -26.45 -3.19
C LEU A 93 -5.23 -24.96 -3.33
N ALA A 94 -6.50 -24.57 -3.43
CA ALA A 94 -6.88 -23.17 -3.25
C ALA A 94 -6.59 -22.74 -1.80
N ALA A 95 -6.27 -21.47 -1.60
CA ALA A 95 -5.92 -20.92 -0.28
C ALA A 95 -7.06 -21.13 0.73
N GLU A 96 -8.33 -20.99 0.31
CA GLU A 96 -9.50 -21.34 1.14
C GLU A 96 -9.48 -22.80 1.62
N ALA A 97 -9.21 -23.76 0.74
CA ALA A 97 -9.14 -25.17 1.09
C ALA A 97 -7.95 -25.47 2.01
N PHE A 98 -6.82 -24.80 1.77
CA PHE A 98 -5.64 -24.89 2.64
C PHE A 98 -5.91 -24.35 4.05
N VAL A 99 -6.64 -23.22 4.17
CA VAL A 99 -7.08 -22.68 5.45
C VAL A 99 -7.97 -23.66 6.19
N ALA A 100 -8.89 -24.36 5.49
CA ALA A 100 -9.71 -25.39 6.12
C ALA A 100 -8.86 -26.52 6.71
N THR A 101 -7.86 -27.01 5.96
CA THR A 101 -6.90 -28.03 6.44
C THR A 101 -6.13 -27.56 7.68
N LEU A 102 -5.68 -26.30 7.71
CA LEU A 102 -5.04 -25.71 8.89
C LEU A 102 -5.96 -25.67 10.11
N GLY A 103 -7.25 -25.39 9.90
CA GLY A 103 -8.26 -25.34 10.98
C GLY A 103 -8.59 -26.71 11.56
N GLU A 104 -8.51 -27.78 10.77
CA GLU A 104 -8.66 -29.15 11.25
C GLU A 104 -7.44 -29.58 12.07
N ARG A 105 -6.23 -29.20 11.62
CA ARG A 105 -4.98 -29.57 12.29
C ARG A 105 -4.75 -28.79 13.58
N HIS A 106 -5.18 -27.52 13.62
CA HIS A 106 -5.08 -26.64 14.78
C HIS A 106 -6.46 -26.15 15.22
N PRO A 107 -7.23 -26.96 15.99
CA PRO A 107 -8.56 -26.57 16.45
C PRO A 107 -8.63 -25.20 17.17
N PRO A 108 -7.63 -24.76 17.98
CA PRO A 108 -7.64 -23.43 18.58
C PRO A 108 -7.50 -22.27 17.58
N LEU A 109 -6.91 -22.52 16.41
CA LEU A 109 -6.71 -21.54 15.35
C LEU A 109 -8.00 -21.31 14.53
N ARG A 110 -8.83 -22.36 14.41
CA ARG A 110 -10.04 -22.40 13.57
C ARG A 110 -10.98 -21.20 13.69
N PRO A 111 -11.33 -20.68 14.89
CA PRO A 111 -12.23 -19.52 15.01
C PRO A 111 -11.66 -18.22 14.43
N TYR A 112 -10.34 -18.14 14.30
CA TYR A 112 -9.62 -16.92 13.93
C TYR A 112 -9.13 -16.93 12.48
N LEU A 113 -9.06 -18.10 11.84
CA LEU A 113 -8.54 -18.28 10.48
C LEU A 113 -9.22 -17.38 9.44
N ALA A 114 -10.53 -17.17 9.54
CA ALA A 114 -11.28 -16.27 8.65
C ALA A 114 -10.78 -14.80 8.69
N ARG A 115 -10.12 -14.40 9.77
CA ARG A 115 -9.57 -13.05 9.96
C ARG A 115 -8.09 -12.95 9.63
N MET A 116 -7.41 -14.09 9.49
CA MET A 116 -5.97 -14.15 9.22
C MET A 116 -5.68 -13.84 7.75
N ARG A 117 -4.42 -13.52 7.47
CA ARG A 117 -3.88 -13.33 6.12
C ARG A 117 -2.88 -14.44 5.85
N LEU A 118 -2.90 -14.88 4.60
CA LEU A 118 -1.89 -15.77 4.05
C LEU A 118 -0.96 -14.95 3.16
N ALA A 119 0.33 -15.20 3.27
CA ALA A 119 1.29 -14.82 2.24
C ALA A 119 1.95 -16.09 1.69
N VAL A 120 2.01 -16.21 0.37
CA VAL A 120 2.61 -17.35 -0.33
C VAL A 120 3.89 -16.86 -0.98
N ASN A 121 5.01 -17.50 -0.64
CA ASN A 121 6.36 -17.17 -1.09
C ASN A 121 6.81 -15.72 -0.82
N GLY A 122 6.14 -15.01 0.07
CA GLY A 122 6.45 -13.63 0.48
C GLY A 122 5.42 -12.59 0.03
N ASP A 123 4.48 -12.95 -0.83
CA ASP A 123 3.42 -12.06 -1.32
C ASP A 123 2.06 -12.41 -0.70
N PHE A 124 1.25 -11.40 -0.37
CA PHE A 124 -0.10 -11.64 0.15
C PHE A 124 -0.95 -12.40 -0.85
N ALA A 125 -1.52 -13.52 -0.41
CA ALA A 125 -2.33 -14.39 -1.24
C ALA A 125 -3.81 -13.97 -1.19
N PRO A 126 -4.47 -13.75 -2.35
CA PRO A 126 -5.93 -13.66 -2.40
C PRO A 126 -6.58 -15.00 -2.03
N ALA A 127 -7.89 -14.99 -1.74
CA ALA A 127 -8.61 -16.18 -1.27
C ALA A 127 -8.61 -17.34 -2.29
N ASP A 128 -8.53 -17.03 -3.58
CA ASP A 128 -8.47 -17.96 -4.70
C ASP A 128 -7.04 -18.36 -5.11
N ALA A 129 -6.01 -17.86 -4.41
CA ALA A 129 -4.63 -18.21 -4.71
C ALA A 129 -4.41 -19.73 -4.62
N THR A 130 -3.65 -20.28 -5.56
CA THR A 130 -3.27 -21.69 -5.53
C THR A 130 -1.96 -21.86 -4.76
N ILE A 131 -1.99 -22.73 -3.75
CA ILE A 131 -0.83 -23.14 -2.95
C ILE A 131 -0.37 -24.48 -3.51
N ALA A 132 0.85 -24.48 -4.06
CA ALA A 132 1.46 -25.66 -4.64
C ALA A 132 2.43 -26.31 -3.64
N PRO A 133 2.66 -27.63 -3.78
CA PRO A 133 3.74 -28.28 -3.07
C PRO A 133 5.11 -27.59 -3.30
N GLY A 134 5.87 -27.38 -2.22
CA GLY A 134 7.13 -26.62 -2.23
C GLY A 134 6.98 -25.14 -1.87
N ASP A 135 5.75 -24.62 -1.78
CA ASP A 135 5.52 -23.23 -1.39
C ASP A 135 5.83 -22.99 0.09
N ARG A 136 6.20 -21.75 0.40
CA ARG A 136 6.24 -21.23 1.75
C ARG A 136 4.97 -20.42 2.01
N VAL A 137 4.23 -20.78 3.05
CA VAL A 137 2.99 -20.10 3.43
C VAL A 137 3.16 -19.46 4.80
N ASP A 138 3.04 -18.15 4.87
CA ASP A 138 3.06 -17.38 6.10
C ASP A 138 1.62 -17.08 6.55
N VAL A 139 1.22 -17.64 7.69
CA VAL A 139 -0.07 -17.41 8.35
C VAL A 139 0.11 -16.33 9.40
N MET A 140 -0.56 -15.20 9.20
CA MET A 140 -0.43 -14.06 10.09
C MET A 140 -1.78 -13.48 10.48
N PRO A 141 -1.94 -12.99 11.72
CA PRO A 141 -3.09 -12.15 12.06
C PRO A 141 -3.13 -10.93 11.14
N PRO A 142 -4.29 -10.27 10.99
CA PRO A 142 -4.38 -9.08 10.17
C PRO A 142 -3.35 -8.06 10.68
N VAL A 143 -2.41 -7.67 9.82
CA VAL A 143 -1.52 -6.55 10.12
C VAL A 143 -2.40 -5.32 10.38
N ALA A 144 -1.96 -4.40 11.25
CA ALA A 144 -2.68 -3.16 11.56
C ALA A 144 -2.93 -2.23 10.32
N GLY A 145 -2.63 -2.70 9.11
CA GLY A 145 -2.93 -2.09 7.81
C GLY A 145 -3.83 -2.94 6.90
N GLY A 146 -4.63 -3.89 7.43
CA GLY A 146 -5.23 -4.97 6.63
C GLY A 146 -6.23 -4.57 5.53
N SER A 147 -5.91 -4.90 4.28
CA SER A 147 -6.80 -4.91 3.11
C SER A 147 -7.72 -6.14 3.09
N GLY A 148 -8.69 -6.21 4.00
CA GLY A 148 -9.71 -7.27 3.98
C GLY A 148 -10.87 -6.92 3.05
N ALA A 149 -11.57 -7.94 2.54
CA ALA A 149 -12.87 -7.71 1.89
C ALA A 149 -13.83 -6.91 2.80
N ASP A 150 -13.76 -7.18 4.11
CA ASP A 150 -14.56 -6.52 5.15
C ASP A 150 -13.92 -5.26 5.76
N ASP A 151 -12.73 -4.85 5.32
CA ASP A 151 -12.10 -3.63 5.85
C ASP A 151 -12.90 -2.40 5.42
N PRO A 152 -13.46 -1.58 6.32
CA PRO A 152 -14.17 -0.37 5.91
C PRO A 152 -13.23 0.67 5.28
N VAL A 153 -11.93 0.62 5.55
CA VAL A 153 -10.95 1.60 5.02
C VAL A 153 -10.34 1.11 3.71
N LYS A 154 -10.94 1.49 2.58
CA LYS A 154 -10.55 1.00 1.25
C LYS A 154 -9.34 1.71 0.66
N LEU A 155 -9.08 2.95 1.07
CA LEU A 155 -7.92 3.72 0.61
C LEU A 155 -7.49 4.73 1.68
N ALA A 156 -6.23 4.70 2.08
CA ALA A 156 -5.62 5.70 2.95
C ALA A 156 -4.20 5.95 2.44
N ALA A 157 -3.89 7.16 1.98
CA ALA A 157 -2.58 7.45 1.40
C ALA A 157 -2.20 8.93 1.49
N VAL A 158 -0.90 9.18 1.54
CA VAL A 158 -0.29 10.48 1.27
C VAL A 158 0.56 10.36 0.02
N ARG A 159 0.45 11.33 -0.91
CA ARG A 159 1.10 11.28 -2.23
C ARG A 159 1.68 12.62 -2.62
N ASP A 160 2.69 12.62 -3.48
CA ASP A 160 3.26 13.82 -4.10
C ASP A 160 2.66 14.13 -5.49
N ALA A 161 1.81 13.24 -6.02
CA ALA A 161 1.16 13.37 -7.32
C ALA A 161 -0.28 13.95 -7.23
N PRO A 162 -0.82 14.51 -8.33
CA PRO A 162 -2.22 14.96 -8.39
C PRO A 162 -3.22 13.86 -7.99
N LEU A 163 -4.27 14.27 -7.27
CA LEU A 163 -5.30 13.35 -6.77
C LEU A 163 -6.39 13.10 -7.82
N SER A 164 -6.96 11.90 -7.79
CA SER A 164 -8.09 11.50 -8.63
C SER A 164 -9.37 11.35 -7.82
N LEU A 165 -10.44 12.02 -8.25
CA LEU A 165 -11.76 11.82 -7.67
C LEU A 165 -12.32 10.44 -8.00
N ASP A 166 -12.08 9.96 -9.22
CA ASP A 166 -12.56 8.67 -9.70
C ASP A 166 -11.94 7.51 -8.91
N GLU A 167 -10.68 7.65 -8.50
CA GLU A 167 -10.02 6.66 -7.66
C GLU A 167 -10.69 6.56 -6.28
N ALA A 168 -10.90 7.71 -5.62
CA ALA A 168 -11.52 7.73 -4.30
C ALA A 168 -12.98 7.26 -4.36
N PHE A 169 -13.72 7.67 -5.40
CA PHE A 169 -15.09 7.24 -5.65
C PHE A 169 -15.16 5.73 -5.93
N GLY A 170 -14.29 5.21 -6.81
CA GLY A 170 -14.21 3.80 -7.15
C GLY A 170 -13.83 2.92 -5.95
N ALA A 171 -12.93 3.38 -5.09
CA ALA A 171 -12.50 2.65 -3.90
C ALA A 171 -13.64 2.36 -2.92
N VAL A 172 -14.62 3.26 -2.79
CA VAL A 172 -15.74 3.11 -1.84
C VAL A 172 -17.01 2.56 -2.49
N THR A 173 -17.14 2.62 -3.81
CA THR A 173 -18.33 2.14 -4.54
C THR A 173 -18.49 0.63 -4.41
N HIS A 174 -19.71 0.18 -4.15
CA HIS A 174 -20.07 -1.24 -4.07
C HIS A 174 -21.59 -1.44 -4.20
N ALA A 175 -22.02 -2.67 -4.49
CA ALA A 175 -23.42 -2.97 -4.84
C ALA A 175 -24.46 -2.59 -3.77
N SER A 176 -24.08 -2.58 -2.48
CA SER A 176 -24.96 -2.19 -1.38
C SER A 176 -24.87 -0.71 -0.98
N ALA A 177 -24.06 0.10 -1.66
CA ALA A 177 -24.02 1.55 -1.44
C ALA A 177 -25.20 2.22 -2.15
N GLY A 178 -26.12 2.81 -1.38
CA GLY A 178 -27.18 3.67 -1.91
C GLY A 178 -26.75 5.14 -2.08
N GLY A 179 -25.60 5.53 -1.52
CA GLY A 179 -25.04 6.86 -1.70
C GLY A 179 -23.53 6.92 -1.44
N VAL A 180 -22.87 7.86 -2.14
CA VAL A 180 -21.46 8.19 -1.95
C VAL A 180 -21.34 9.70 -1.74
N CYS A 181 -20.63 10.11 -0.69
CA CYS A 181 -20.29 11.50 -0.41
C CYS A 181 -18.79 11.71 -0.63
N LEU A 182 -18.42 12.72 -1.42
CA LEU A 182 -17.04 13.16 -1.59
C LEU A 182 -16.86 14.56 -1.02
N PHE A 183 -15.78 14.73 -0.25
CA PHE A 183 -15.25 16.02 0.13
C PHE A 183 -13.91 16.23 -0.57
N THR A 184 -13.71 17.44 -1.10
CA THR A 184 -12.46 17.86 -1.73
C THR A 184 -11.95 19.15 -1.11
N GLY A 185 -10.72 19.13 -0.59
CA GLY A 185 -10.00 20.35 -0.24
C GLY A 185 -9.29 20.90 -1.48
N VAL A 186 -9.69 22.08 -1.92
CA VAL A 186 -9.13 22.76 -3.10
C VAL A 186 -8.31 23.96 -2.63
N VAL A 187 -7.14 24.18 -3.22
CA VAL A 187 -6.33 25.37 -2.95
C VAL A 187 -7.06 26.62 -3.47
N ARG A 188 -7.24 27.60 -2.59
CA ARG A 188 -7.87 28.89 -2.89
C ARG A 188 -6.81 29.95 -3.16
N ASP A 189 -7.18 30.99 -3.90
CA ASP A 189 -6.33 32.15 -4.19
C ASP A 189 -6.24 33.16 -3.02
N HIS A 190 -6.85 32.86 -1.88
CA HIS A 190 -6.81 33.70 -0.70
C HIS A 190 -6.89 32.91 0.61
N ALA A 191 -6.24 33.44 1.64
CA ALA A 191 -6.30 32.99 3.03
C ALA A 191 -6.18 34.20 3.97
N ASP A 192 -7.04 34.29 4.98
CA ASP A 192 -7.06 35.38 5.98
C ASP A 192 -6.97 36.79 5.38
N GLY A 193 -7.68 37.01 4.27
CA GLY A 193 -7.72 38.30 3.56
C GLY A 193 -6.49 38.62 2.71
N LYS A 194 -5.50 37.73 2.63
CA LYS A 194 -4.29 37.86 1.81
C LYS A 194 -4.37 36.98 0.57
N ALA A 195 -3.76 37.42 -0.52
CA ALA A 195 -3.62 36.63 -1.73
C ALA A 195 -2.64 35.47 -1.53
N VAL A 196 -2.97 34.30 -2.09
CA VAL A 196 -2.15 33.08 -2.07
C VAL A 196 -1.86 32.67 -3.50
N ALA A 197 -0.58 32.49 -3.81
CA ALA A 197 -0.12 32.02 -5.12
C ALA A 197 -0.03 30.49 -5.17
N ARG A 198 0.45 29.87 -4.08
CA ARG A 198 0.61 28.41 -3.97
C ARG A 198 0.69 27.97 -2.50
N LEU A 199 0.50 26.67 -2.28
CA LEU A 199 0.70 26.02 -0.99
C LEU A 199 1.84 25.01 -1.10
N ASP A 200 2.67 24.90 -0.08
CA ASP A 200 3.53 23.74 0.14
C ASP A 200 2.98 22.92 1.30
N TYR A 201 2.79 21.63 1.05
CA TYR A 201 2.41 20.66 2.06
C TYR A 201 3.59 19.77 2.42
N GLU A 202 3.88 19.67 3.71
CA GLU A 202 4.90 18.77 4.26
C GLU A 202 4.23 17.75 5.18
N ALA A 203 4.73 16.51 5.16
CA ALA A 203 4.24 15.45 6.03
C ALA A 203 5.31 14.38 6.25
N TYR A 204 5.27 13.72 7.41
CA TYR A 204 5.90 12.42 7.55
C TYR A 204 4.97 11.37 6.94
N ALA A 205 5.16 11.06 5.66
CA ALA A 205 4.21 10.33 4.83
C ALA A 205 3.74 8.99 5.42
N GLU A 206 4.65 8.19 6.00
CA GLU A 206 4.34 6.90 6.60
C GLU A 206 3.47 7.05 7.85
N LEU A 207 3.80 8.02 8.72
CA LEU A 207 3.02 8.29 9.92
C LEU A 207 1.66 8.90 9.57
N ALA A 208 1.64 9.86 8.65
CA ALA A 208 0.40 10.50 8.20
C ALA A 208 -0.55 9.51 7.52
N THR A 209 -0.02 8.57 6.73
CA THR A 209 -0.82 7.47 6.14
C THR A 209 -1.40 6.55 7.21
N LYS A 210 -0.59 6.15 8.20
CA LYS A 210 -1.04 5.32 9.33
C LYS A 210 -2.11 6.02 10.17
N GLU A 211 -1.90 7.29 10.51
CA GLU A 211 -2.87 8.06 11.29
C GLU A 211 -4.15 8.31 10.50
N THR A 212 -4.07 8.60 9.20
CA THR A 212 -5.26 8.72 8.33
C THR A 212 -6.06 7.43 8.36
N ARG A 213 -5.41 6.28 8.18
CA ARG A 213 -6.08 4.98 8.27
C ARG A 213 -6.73 4.75 9.63
N ARG A 214 -6.02 5.09 10.73
CA ARG A 214 -6.54 4.98 12.09
C ARG A 214 -7.79 5.84 12.30
N VAL A 215 -7.78 7.07 11.80
CA VAL A 215 -8.94 7.97 11.84
C VAL A 215 -10.12 7.36 11.09
N LEU A 216 -9.92 6.89 9.86
CA LEU A 216 -10.99 6.29 9.07
C LEU A 216 -11.57 5.04 9.73
N ALA A 217 -10.72 4.19 10.33
CA ALA A 217 -11.18 3.01 11.08
C ALA A 217 -12.09 3.41 12.25
N LYS A 218 -11.70 4.41 13.06
CA LYS A 218 -12.54 4.94 14.14
C LYS A 218 -13.86 5.52 13.65
N VAL A 219 -13.84 6.22 12.51
CA VAL A 219 -15.08 6.75 11.91
C VAL A 219 -16.01 5.60 11.49
N ALA A 220 -15.47 4.51 10.94
CA ALA A 220 -16.25 3.34 10.59
C ALA A 220 -16.82 2.58 11.80
N GLU A 221 -16.15 2.62 12.94
CA GLU A 221 -16.69 2.11 14.22
C GLU A 221 -17.90 2.94 14.68
N GLU A 222 -17.86 4.25 14.49
CA GLU A 222 -18.95 5.18 14.90
C GLU A 222 -20.09 5.30 13.90
N VAL A 223 -19.84 4.95 12.64
CA VAL A 223 -20.82 4.93 11.55
C VAL A 223 -20.75 3.55 10.89
N PRO A 224 -21.42 2.54 11.45
CA PRO A 224 -21.38 1.18 10.90
C PRO A 224 -21.91 1.11 9.47
N GLY A 225 -21.35 0.18 8.68
CA GLY A 225 -21.81 -0.07 7.30
C GLY A 225 -21.26 0.90 6.24
N VAL A 226 -20.28 1.74 6.60
CA VAL A 226 -19.62 2.64 5.66
C VAL A 226 -18.36 2.03 5.05
N ARG A 227 -18.02 2.47 3.83
CA ARG A 227 -16.66 2.35 3.29
C ARG A 227 -16.05 3.72 3.12
N LEU A 228 -14.78 3.86 3.48
CA LEU A 228 -14.07 5.12 3.55
C LEU A 228 -12.80 5.10 2.71
N ALA A 229 -12.51 6.24 2.11
CA ALA A 229 -11.25 6.53 1.44
C ALA A 229 -10.78 7.93 1.81
N ALA A 230 -9.48 8.12 2.02
CA ALA A 230 -8.87 9.44 2.10
C ALA A 230 -7.48 9.45 1.48
N VAL A 231 -7.22 10.45 0.63
CA VAL A 231 -5.91 10.69 0.05
C VAL A 231 -5.55 12.15 0.22
N HIS A 232 -4.34 12.43 0.70
CA HIS A 232 -3.81 13.78 0.83
C HIS A 232 -2.60 13.96 -0.09
N ARG A 233 -2.50 15.12 -0.72
CA ARG A 233 -1.35 15.51 -1.54
C ARG A 233 -0.34 16.33 -0.73
N VAL A 234 0.94 16.04 -0.90
CA VAL A 234 2.07 16.79 -0.35
C VAL A 234 2.90 17.39 -1.49
N GLY A 235 3.86 18.24 -1.14
CA GLY A 235 4.64 19.03 -2.07
C GLY A 235 3.94 20.33 -2.46
N GLU A 236 4.33 20.89 -3.61
CA GLU A 236 3.83 22.16 -4.10
C GLU A 236 2.48 21.97 -4.83
N LEU A 237 1.49 22.77 -4.42
CA LEU A 237 0.16 22.82 -5.02
C LEU A 237 -0.18 24.24 -5.46
N GLN A 238 -0.75 24.33 -6.67
CA GLN A 238 -1.20 25.58 -7.26
C GLN A 238 -2.66 25.87 -6.87
N VAL A 239 -3.10 27.12 -7.00
CA VAL A 239 -4.53 27.47 -6.86
C VAL A 239 -5.37 26.61 -7.80
N GLY A 240 -6.43 26.01 -7.26
CA GLY A 240 -7.30 25.07 -7.96
C GLY A 240 -6.90 23.59 -7.83
N ASP A 241 -5.69 23.28 -7.34
CA ASP A 241 -5.28 21.90 -7.10
C ASP A 241 -6.04 21.25 -5.95
N LEU A 242 -6.21 19.92 -6.04
CA LEU A 242 -6.74 19.09 -4.96
C LEU A 242 -5.65 18.82 -3.92
N ALA A 243 -5.86 19.32 -2.71
CA ALA A 243 -5.02 19.04 -1.54
C ALA A 243 -5.43 17.75 -0.83
N VAL A 244 -6.73 17.49 -0.72
CA VAL A 244 -7.25 16.29 -0.05
C VAL A 244 -8.55 15.84 -0.70
N VAL A 245 -8.74 14.54 -0.80
CA VAL A 245 -10.01 13.90 -1.21
C VAL A 245 -10.41 12.92 -0.14
N VAL A 246 -11.63 13.03 0.36
CA VAL A 246 -12.24 12.08 1.31
C VAL A 246 -13.53 11.57 0.69
N ALA A 247 -13.71 10.25 0.64
CA ALA A 247 -14.92 9.62 0.15
C ALA A 247 -15.52 8.70 1.22
N ALA A 248 -16.84 8.71 1.34
CA ALA A 248 -17.58 7.81 2.19
C ALA A 248 -18.78 7.26 1.42
N SER A 249 -18.99 5.95 1.44
CA SER A 249 -20.19 5.31 0.90
C SER A 249 -20.99 4.65 2.01
N ALA A 250 -22.31 4.60 1.84
CA ALA A 250 -23.22 3.94 2.76
C ALA A 250 -24.52 3.52 2.06
N ALA A 251 -25.33 2.70 2.71
CA ALA A 251 -26.66 2.30 2.22
C ALA A 251 -27.61 3.51 2.09
N HIS A 252 -27.51 4.49 3.00
CA HIS A 252 -28.31 5.71 2.97
C HIS A 252 -27.43 6.96 3.04
N ARG A 253 -27.99 8.09 2.60
CA ARG A 253 -27.24 9.35 2.44
C ARG A 253 -26.74 9.91 3.77
N ASP A 254 -27.48 9.74 4.86
CA ASP A 254 -27.21 10.40 6.14
C ASP A 254 -25.89 9.87 6.73
N GLU A 255 -25.66 8.57 6.68
CA GLU A 255 -24.42 7.92 7.09
C GLU A 255 -23.25 8.32 6.20
N ALA A 256 -23.46 8.40 4.88
CA ALA A 256 -22.40 8.83 3.95
C ALA A 256 -21.94 10.27 4.23
N PHE A 257 -22.87 11.21 4.43
CA PHE A 257 -22.54 12.59 4.81
C PHE A 257 -21.86 12.66 6.18
N ARG A 258 -22.41 11.96 7.18
CA ARG A 258 -21.86 11.94 8.55
C ARG A 258 -20.44 11.40 8.56
N ALA A 259 -20.19 10.27 7.92
CA ALA A 259 -18.86 9.65 7.91
C ALA A 259 -17.84 10.49 7.13
N CYS A 260 -18.21 11.04 5.97
CA CYS A 260 -17.32 11.93 5.20
C CYS A 260 -16.91 13.16 6.02
N ARG A 261 -17.88 13.78 6.71
CA ARG A 261 -17.62 14.95 7.56
C ARG A 261 -16.72 14.63 8.75
N LEU A 262 -17.02 13.56 9.49
CA LEU A 262 -16.19 13.12 10.62
C LEU A 262 -14.75 12.80 10.20
N ALA A 263 -14.59 12.15 9.03
CA ALA A 263 -13.28 11.80 8.52
C ALA A 263 -12.41 13.04 8.23
N ILE A 264 -12.93 14.03 7.49
CA ILE A 264 -12.13 15.21 7.17
C ILE A 264 -11.82 16.07 8.40
N ASP A 265 -12.78 16.24 9.31
CA ASP A 265 -12.58 17.05 10.52
C ASP A 265 -11.45 16.44 11.37
N ARG A 266 -11.49 15.12 11.61
CA ARG A 266 -10.46 14.42 12.38
C ARG A 266 -9.10 14.35 11.68
N ILE A 267 -9.08 14.21 10.35
CA ILE A 267 -7.83 14.26 9.59
C ILE A 267 -7.12 15.60 9.85
N LYS A 268 -7.87 16.71 9.80
CA LYS A 268 -7.32 18.06 10.06
C LYS A 268 -6.89 18.27 11.51
N GLU A 269 -7.48 17.55 12.46
CA GLU A 269 -7.12 17.64 13.88
C GLU A 269 -5.89 16.80 14.24
N THR A 270 -5.74 15.59 13.68
CA THR A 270 -4.79 14.60 14.22
C THR A 270 -3.69 14.17 13.25
N VAL A 271 -3.86 14.34 11.95
CA VAL A 271 -2.87 13.84 10.97
C VAL A 271 -1.73 14.87 10.84
N PRO A 272 -0.46 14.47 11.00
CA PRO A 272 0.68 15.38 10.97
C PRO A 272 1.02 15.79 9.53
N ILE A 273 0.25 16.74 9.01
CA ILE A 273 0.44 17.39 7.72
C ILE A 273 0.44 18.90 7.96
N TRP A 274 1.51 19.54 7.56
CA TRP A 274 1.70 20.99 7.72
C TRP A 274 1.54 21.68 6.38
N LYS A 275 0.99 22.89 6.41
CA LYS A 275 0.84 23.74 5.22
C LYS A 275 1.59 25.04 5.38
N LYS A 276 2.27 25.43 4.31
CA LYS A 276 2.92 26.72 4.15
C LYS A 276 2.26 27.45 2.99
N GLU A 277 1.84 28.69 3.25
CA GLU A 277 1.19 29.56 2.28
C GLU A 277 2.23 30.49 1.68
N TRP A 278 2.21 30.65 0.35
CA TRP A 278 3.07 31.58 -0.38
C TRP A 278 2.24 32.65 -1.04
N GLY A 279 2.59 33.91 -0.79
CA GLY A 279 1.98 35.05 -1.45
C GLY A 279 2.62 35.36 -2.81
N PRO A 280 2.00 36.25 -3.61
CA PRO A 280 2.47 36.57 -4.97
C PRO A 280 3.87 37.20 -5.03
N GLY A 281 4.31 37.86 -3.95
CA GLY A 281 5.64 38.48 -3.85
C GLY A 281 6.74 37.53 -3.37
N GLY A 282 6.41 36.26 -3.11
CA GLY A 282 7.35 35.26 -2.59
C GLY A 282 7.44 35.24 -1.06
N GLU A 283 6.67 36.07 -0.35
CA GLU A 283 6.47 35.95 1.09
C GLU A 283 5.84 34.59 1.44
N ALA A 284 6.26 34.00 2.56
CA ALA A 284 5.77 32.69 2.96
C ALA A 284 5.54 32.62 4.47
N HIS A 285 4.41 32.02 4.86
CA HIS A 285 4.06 31.81 6.26
C HIS A 285 3.57 30.38 6.48
N TRP A 286 4.02 29.78 7.56
CA TRP A 286 3.44 28.54 8.05
C TRP A 286 2.11 28.84 8.71
N VAL A 287 1.14 27.96 8.50
CA VAL A 287 -0.18 28.13 9.10
C VAL A 287 -0.25 27.33 10.39
N ASN A 288 -0.82 27.94 11.43
CA ASN A 288 -0.97 27.36 12.77
C ASN A 288 0.36 27.11 13.51
N LEU A 289 1.40 27.89 13.21
CA LEU A 289 2.62 28.02 14.03
C LEU A 289 2.65 29.36 14.77
#